data_AF-A0AA44DGW7-F1
#
_entry.id   AF-A0AA44DGW7-F1
#
_cell.length_a   1.000
_cell.length_b   1.000
_cell.length_c   1.000
_cell.angle_alpha   90.00
_cell.angle_beta   90.00
_cell.angle_gamma   90.00
#
_symmetry.space_group_name_H-M   'P 1'
#
loop_
_entity.id
_entity.type
_entity.pdbx_description
1 polymer ?
#
loop_
_entity_poly.entity_id
_entity_poly.type
_entity_poly.pdbx_seq_one_letter_code
_entity_poly.pdbx_strand_id
1 'polypeptide(L)'
;VRTTGRPIAHVAKDLGIHKEALRGWVRQAEADTGERDDRLTTAEQEELRRLRRENAELRRANEILKAASAFFAAELDRPRTRPAR
;
A
#
# COMPACT_ATOMS: atom_id res chain seq x y z
N VAL A 1 -3.02 27.67 14.54
CA VAL A 1 -1.94 26.90 15.22
C VAL A 1 -0.57 27.35 14.74
N ARG A 2 -0.19 27.12 13.47
CA ARG A 2 1.14 27.53 12.93
C ARG A 2 1.31 29.04 12.77
N THR A 3 0.29 29.73 12.27
CA THR A 3 0.30 31.20 12.05
C THR A 3 -0.12 32.02 13.26
N THR A 4 -0.85 31.40 14.20
CA THR A 4 -1.47 32.11 15.32
C THR A 4 -0.69 32.00 16.63
N GLY A 5 0.36 31.17 16.70
CA GLY A 5 1.12 30.87 17.94
C GLY A 5 0.30 30.20 19.06
N ARG A 6 -0.98 29.90 18.81
CA ARG A 6 -1.92 29.37 19.80
C ARG A 6 -1.69 27.87 20.04
N PRO A 7 -1.75 27.39 21.30
CA PRO A 7 -1.64 25.97 21.60
C PRO A 7 -2.67 25.13 20.84
N ILE A 8 -2.26 23.94 20.36
CA ILE A 8 -3.11 22.99 19.63
C ILE A 8 -4.41 22.69 20.40
N ALA A 9 -4.33 22.52 21.72
CA ALA A 9 -5.50 22.21 22.55
C ALA A 9 -6.56 23.32 22.53
N HIS A 10 -6.14 24.58 22.48
CA HIS A 10 -7.06 25.72 22.43
C HIS A 10 -7.73 25.79 21.06
N VAL A 11 -6.97 25.64 19.99
CA VAL A 11 -7.54 25.64 18.63
C VAL A 11 -8.45 24.42 18.42
N ALA A 12 -8.10 23.25 18.95
CA ALA A 12 -8.95 22.06 18.90
C ALA A 12 -10.29 22.29 19.60
N LYS A 13 -10.27 22.97 20.76
CA LYS A 13 -11.48 23.34 21.51
C LYS A 13 -12.36 24.30 20.70
N ASP A 14 -11.78 25.34 20.11
CA ASP A 14 -12.53 26.30 19.28
C ASP A 14 -13.18 25.61 18.07
N LEU A 15 -12.50 24.63 17.49
CA LEU A 15 -12.98 23.86 16.35
C LEU A 15 -13.90 22.69 16.74
N GLY A 16 -14.12 22.45 18.04
CA GLY A 16 -14.94 21.34 18.52
C GLY A 16 -14.37 19.94 18.22
N ILE A 17 -13.07 19.82 17.96
CA ILE A 17 -12.41 18.54 17.63
C ILE A 17 -11.51 18.05 18.77
N HIS A 18 -11.29 16.74 18.82
CA HIS A 18 -10.38 16.17 19.82
C HIS A 18 -8.94 16.65 19.58
N LYS A 19 -8.25 17.08 20.64
CA LYS A 19 -6.89 17.65 20.56
C LYS A 19 -5.87 16.74 19.87
N GLU A 20 -5.95 15.43 20.10
CA GLU A 20 -5.00 14.48 19.50
C GLU A 20 -5.30 14.22 18.02
N ALA A 21 -6.55 14.37 17.58
CA ALA A 21 -6.88 14.32 16.16
C ALA A 21 -6.25 15.52 15.44
N LEU A 22 -6.41 16.73 15.98
CA LEU A 22 -5.78 17.92 15.42
C LEU A 22 -4.25 17.80 15.42
N ARG A 23 -3.65 17.28 16.50
CA ARG A 23 -2.19 17.01 16.55
C ARG A 23 -1.76 16.07 15.43
N GLY A 24 -2.51 14.99 15.21
CA GLY A 24 -2.23 14.01 14.16
C GLY A 24 -2.25 14.64 12.76
N TRP A 25 -3.23 15.50 12.48
CA TRP A 25 -3.32 16.24 11.22
C TRP A 25 -2.21 17.26 11.05
N VAL A 26 -1.87 18.00 12.11
CA VAL A 26 -0.73 18.94 12.08
C VAL A 26 0.56 18.21 11.74
N ARG A 27 0.84 17.07 12.38
CA ARG A 27 2.02 16.25 12.10
C ARG A 27 2.03 15.67 10.69
N GLN A 28 0.88 15.20 10.17
CA GLN A 28 0.82 14.73 8.78
C GLN A 28 1.10 15.87 7.81
N ALA A 29 0.53 17.04 8.05
CA ALA A 29 0.79 18.21 7.23
C ALA A 29 2.25 18.70 7.35
N GLU A 30 2.93 18.51 8.50
CA GLU A 30 4.37 18.79 8.65
C GLU A 30 5.21 17.83 7.79
N ALA A 31 4.84 16.54 7.77
CA ALA A 31 5.48 15.56 6.88
C ALA A 31 5.23 15.91 5.40
N ASP A 32 3.99 16.22 5.02
CA ASP A 32 3.62 16.54 3.64
C ASP A 32 4.34 17.79 3.10
N THR A 33 4.73 18.73 3.97
CA THR A 33 5.53 19.90 3.60
C THR A 33 7.03 19.70 3.75
N GLY A 34 7.49 18.51 4.17
CA GLY A 34 8.91 18.22 4.39
C GLY A 34 9.51 18.87 5.64
N GLU A 35 8.68 19.38 6.55
CA GLU A 35 9.13 19.95 7.83
C GLU A 35 9.50 18.84 8.84
N ARG A 36 9.11 17.60 8.55
CA ARG A 36 9.38 16.40 9.34
C ARG A 36 9.61 15.18 8.47
N ASP A 37 10.45 14.28 8.95
CA ASP A 37 10.90 13.05 8.29
C ASP A 37 10.55 11.77 9.07
N ASP A 38 10.03 11.90 10.30
CA ASP A 38 9.65 10.77 11.16
C ASP A 38 8.36 10.04 10.70
N ARG A 39 7.75 10.51 9.61
CA ARG A 39 6.51 9.98 9.06
C ARG A 39 6.48 10.14 7.54
N LEU A 40 5.92 9.14 6.86
CA LEU A 40 5.62 9.22 5.43
C LEU A 40 4.60 10.33 5.13
N THR A 41 4.84 11.04 4.05
CA THR A 41 3.86 11.94 3.45
C THR A 41 2.60 11.17 3.04
N THR A 42 1.49 11.90 2.88
CA THR A 42 0.22 11.34 2.42
C THR A 42 0.39 10.69 1.04
N ALA A 43 1.14 11.32 0.14
CA ALA A 43 1.44 10.79 -1.19
C ALA A 43 2.25 9.49 -1.14
N GLU A 44 3.29 9.42 -0.31
CA GLU A 44 4.08 8.19 -0.14
C GLU A 44 3.24 7.05 0.46
N GLN A 45 2.35 7.35 1.42
CA GLN A 45 1.45 6.34 1.98
C GLN A 45 0.48 5.79 0.93
N GLU A 46 -0.06 6.65 0.07
CA GLU A 46 -0.93 6.24 -1.02
C GLU A 46 -0.19 5.39 -2.05
N GLU A 47 1.01 5.81 -2.43
CA GLU A 47 1.85 5.07 -3.36
C GLU A 47 2.23 3.70 -2.83
N LEU A 48 2.64 3.62 -1.55
CA LEU A 48 2.94 2.35 -0.90
C LEU A 48 1.72 1.42 -0.88
N ARG A 49 0.50 1.95 -0.69
CA ARG A 49 -0.74 1.17 -0.76
C ARG A 49 -1.00 0.67 -2.18
N ARG A 50 -0.78 1.52 -3.20
CA ARG A 50 -0.94 1.17 -4.61
C ARG A 50 0.02 0.04 -4.99
N LEU A 51 1.31 0.21 -4.70
CA LEU A 51 2.35 -0.78 -4.99
C LEU A 51 2.10 -2.11 -4.27
N ARG A 52 1.61 -2.09 -3.02
CA ARG A 52 1.25 -3.32 -2.30
C ARG A 52 0.10 -4.09 -2.97
N ARG A 53 -0.90 -3.39 -3.51
CA ARG A 53 -2.01 -4.02 -4.25
C ARG A 53 -1.51 -4.62 -5.56
N GLU A 54 -0.76 -3.84 -6.34
CA GLU A 54 -0.18 -4.29 -7.60
C GLU A 54 0.74 -5.50 -7.40
N ASN A 55 1.60 -5.48 -6.37
CA ASN A 55 2.48 -6.61 -6.09
C ASN A 55 1.68 -7.88 -5.72
N ALA A 56 0.58 -7.74 -4.99
CA ALA A 56 -0.30 -8.87 -4.66
C ALA A 56 -0.97 -9.46 -5.91
N GLU A 57 -1.43 -8.60 -6.82
CA GLU A 57 -2.02 -9.01 -8.11
C GLU A 57 -0.99 -9.70 -9.00
N LEU A 58 0.21 -9.11 -9.14
CA LEU A 58 1.32 -9.69 -9.91
C LEU A 58 1.76 -11.04 -9.36
N ARG A 59 1.81 -11.20 -8.03
CA ARG A 59 2.09 -12.50 -7.40
C ARG A 59 1.01 -13.52 -7.74
N ARG A 60 -0.27 -13.15 -7.64
CA ARG A 60 -1.38 -14.05 -8.01
C ARG A 60 -1.30 -14.47 -9.48
N ALA A 61 -1.06 -13.52 -10.38
CA ALA A 61 -0.92 -13.81 -11.81
C ALA A 61 0.26 -14.76 -12.07
N ASN A 62 1.41 -14.51 -11.45
CA ASN A 62 2.57 -15.39 -11.56
C ASN A 62 2.28 -16.82 -11.09
N GLU A 63 1.54 -17.00 -10.00
CA GLU A 63 1.19 -18.34 -9.52
C GLU A 63 0.27 -19.09 -10.51
N ILE A 64 -0.70 -18.38 -11.12
CA ILE A 64 -1.54 -18.96 -12.18
C ILE A 64 -0.70 -19.37 -13.38
N LEU A 65 0.22 -18.51 -13.81
CA LEU A 65 1.10 -18.80 -14.95
C LEU A 65 2.01 -20.00 -14.68
N LYS A 66 2.62 -20.07 -13.50
CA LYS A 66 3.42 -21.23 -13.08
C LYS A 66 2.61 -22.52 -13.09
N ALA A 67 1.39 -22.49 -12.55
CA ALA A 67 0.50 -23.65 -12.53
C ALA A 67 0.15 -24.10 -13.96
N ALA A 68 -0.16 -23.16 -14.86
CA ALA A 68 -0.40 -23.46 -16.26
C ALA A 68 0.84 -24.05 -16.94
N SER A 69 2.03 -23.46 -16.75
CA SER A 69 3.29 -23.97 -17.29
C SER A 69 3.58 -25.39 -16.80
N ALA A 70 3.37 -25.67 -15.51
CA ALA A 70 3.55 -27.01 -14.95
C ALA A 70 2.57 -28.02 -15.56
N PHE A 71 1.31 -27.63 -15.74
CA PHE A 71 0.29 -28.47 -16.38
C PHE A 71 0.68 -28.83 -17.81
N PHE A 72 1.10 -27.84 -18.63
CA PHE A 72 1.50 -28.10 -20.01
C PHE A 72 2.77 -28.94 -20.12
N ALA A 73 3.76 -28.69 -19.25
CA ALA A 73 4.96 -29.52 -19.21
C ALA A 73 4.64 -30.99 -18.91
N ALA A 74 3.72 -31.25 -17.96
CA ALA A 74 3.30 -32.61 -17.63
C ALA A 74 2.55 -33.29 -18.78
N GLU A 75 1.74 -32.56 -19.56
CA GLU A 75 1.04 -33.13 -20.73
C GLU A 75 2.02 -33.46 -21.87
N LEU A 76 3.07 -32.65 -22.07
CA LEU A 76 4.11 -32.90 -23.08
C LEU A 76 4.95 -34.15 -22.78
N ASP A 77 5.21 -34.43 -21.50
CA ASP A 77 5.99 -35.59 -21.06
C ASP A 77 5.20 -36.91 -21.06
N ARG A 78 3.88 -36.88 -21.34
CA ARG A 78 3.07 -38.09 -21.38
C ARG A 78 3.43 -38.92 -22.63
N PRO A 79 3.95 -40.15 -22.50
CA PRO A 79 4.27 -40.95 -23.67
C PRO A 79 3.00 -41.24 -24.46
N ARG A 80 2.98 -40.83 -25.74
CA ARG A 80 1.94 -41.22 -26.69
C ARG A 80 2.11 -42.72 -26.93
N THR A 81 1.50 -43.54 -26.08
CA THR A 81 1.48 -44.99 -26.26
C THR A 81 0.75 -45.29 -27.56
N ARG A 82 1.52 -45.55 -28.62
CA ARG A 82 1.00 -46.06 -29.88
C ARG A 82 0.62 -47.52 -29.64
N PRO A 83 -0.65 -47.92 -29.78
CA PRO A 83 -1.00 -49.33 -29.59
C PRO A 83 -0.32 -50.13 -30.69
N ALA A 84 0.49 -51.11 -30.28
CA ALA A 84 1.07 -52.10 -31.19
C ALA A 84 -0.06 -52.97 -31.74
N ARG A 85 -0.12 -53.11 -33.07
CA ARG A 85 -0.99 -54.05 -33.77
C ARG A 85 -0.35 -55.43 -33.84
#